data_AF-A0A7S2CZC4-F1
#
_entry.id   AF-A0A7S2CZC4-F1
#
_cell.length_a   1.000
_cell.length_b   1.000
_cell.length_c   1.000
_cell.angle_alpha   90.00
_cell.angle_beta   90.00
_cell.angle_gamma   90.00
#
_symmetry.space_group_name_H-M   'P 1'
#
loop_
_entity.id
_entity.type
_entity.pdbx_description
1 polymer ?
#
loop_
_entity_poly.entity_id
_entity_poly.type
_entity_poly.pdbx_seq_one_letter_code
_entity_poly.pdbx_strand_id
1 'polypeptide(L)'
;LRSKSASTSDVVGNMLNPVCGLKETYRRAMKLSGAEDSSAFLDLQQPHLEELSIPSLMINSRDDPICVWKNVEDFRLDIAANPNIVLAELRRGGHGCKFGFWGFSNIVHAMIGEFVVSAWHEWSRESST
;
A
#
# COMPACT_ATOMS: atom_id res chain seq x y z
N LEU A 1 -32.34 -21.83 -33.33
CA LEU A 1 -30.89 -21.85 -33.02
C LEU A 1 -30.72 -21.56 -31.53
N ARG A 2 -30.54 -22.60 -30.70
CA ARG A 2 -30.33 -22.44 -29.25
C ARG A 2 -28.90 -21.94 -29.02
N SER A 3 -28.77 -20.72 -28.50
CA SER A 3 -27.51 -20.18 -27.97
C SER A 3 -27.02 -21.09 -26.83
N LYS A 4 -25.86 -21.75 -27.01
CA LYS A 4 -25.18 -22.47 -25.94
C LYS A 4 -24.62 -21.44 -24.95
N SER A 5 -25.16 -21.38 -23.74
CA SER A 5 -24.55 -20.61 -22.65
C SER A 5 -23.19 -21.22 -22.34
N ALA A 6 -22.13 -20.42 -22.41
CA ALA A 6 -20.78 -20.87 -22.05
C ALA A 6 -20.77 -21.33 -20.58
N SER A 7 -20.12 -22.46 -20.32
CA SER A 7 -19.89 -22.96 -18.97
C SER A 7 -19.08 -21.94 -18.16
N THR A 8 -19.42 -21.71 -16.89
CA THR A 8 -18.67 -20.83 -15.99
C THR A 8 -17.18 -21.19 -15.94
N SER A 9 -16.83 -22.48 -16.09
CA SER A 9 -15.43 -22.93 -16.18
C SER A 9 -14.70 -22.38 -17.41
N ASP A 10 -15.38 -22.27 -18.54
CA ASP A 10 -14.80 -21.81 -19.81
C ASP A 10 -14.60 -20.29 -19.80
N VAL A 11 -15.46 -19.58 -19.07
CA VAL A 11 -15.33 -18.12 -18.86
C VAL A 11 -14.11 -17.84 -17.99
N VAL A 12 -13.95 -18.56 -16.86
CA VAL A 12 -12.82 -18.38 -15.95
C VAL A 12 -11.50 -18.77 -16.62
N GLY A 13 -11.46 -19.90 -17.34
CA GLY A 13 -10.27 -20.34 -18.07
C GLY A 13 -9.81 -19.33 -19.13
N ASN A 14 -10.75 -18.72 -19.86
CA ASN A 14 -10.43 -17.67 -20.84
C ASN A 14 -10.03 -16.33 -20.20
N MET A 15 -10.48 -16.03 -18.98
CA MET A 15 -10.04 -14.84 -18.23
C MET A 15 -8.60 -14.99 -17.72
N LEU A 16 -8.21 -16.19 -17.30
CA LEU A 16 -6.89 -16.50 -16.74
C LEU A 16 -5.82 -16.78 -17.81
N ASN A 17 -6.18 -16.91 -19.09
CA ASN A 17 -5.21 -17.06 -20.16
C ASN A 17 -4.27 -15.84 -20.19
N PRO A 18 -2.96 -16.01 -20.02
CA PRO A 18 -2.02 -14.90 -19.98
C PRO A 18 -2.05 -14.16 -21.32
N VAL A 19 -2.48 -12.92 -21.26
CA VAL A 19 -2.53 -11.98 -22.39
C VAL A 19 -1.18 -11.29 -22.52
N CYS A 20 -0.71 -11.11 -23.76
CA CYS A 20 0.54 -10.41 -24.03
C CYS A 20 0.38 -8.90 -23.73
N GLY A 21 1.18 -8.40 -22.79
CA GLY A 21 1.35 -6.96 -22.53
C GLY A 21 0.77 -6.47 -21.20
N LEU A 22 1.56 -5.68 -20.47
CA LEU A 22 1.27 -5.17 -19.12
C LEU A 22 -0.09 -4.46 -19.03
N LYS A 23 -0.45 -3.66 -20.04
CA LYS A 23 -1.71 -2.92 -20.08
C LYS A 23 -2.94 -3.83 -20.10
N GLU A 24 -2.88 -4.91 -20.88
CA GLU A 24 -3.99 -5.85 -21.02
C GLU A 24 -4.08 -6.78 -19.80
N THR A 25 -2.94 -7.21 -19.25
CA THR A 25 -2.89 -7.91 -17.96
C THR A 25 -3.51 -7.07 -16.84
N TYR A 26 -3.11 -5.80 -16.71
CA TYR A 26 -3.67 -4.87 -15.72
C TYR A 26 -5.18 -4.69 -15.90
N ARG A 27 -5.65 -4.47 -17.13
CA ARG A 27 -7.09 -4.33 -17.44
C ARG A 27 -7.90 -5.57 -17.04
N ARG A 28 -7.38 -6.78 -17.25
CA ARG A 28 -8.09 -8.01 -16.86
C ARG A 28 -8.05 -8.24 -15.35
N ALA A 29 -6.94 -7.92 -14.68
CA ALA A 29 -6.87 -7.96 -13.23
C ALA A 29 -7.91 -7.01 -12.59
N MET A 30 -8.06 -5.78 -13.13
CA MET A 30 -9.11 -4.87 -12.70
C MET A 30 -10.51 -5.47 -12.87
N LYS A 31 -10.81 -6.09 -14.02
CA LYS A 31 -12.12 -6.74 -14.23
C LYS A 31 -12.40 -7.88 -13.26
N LEU A 32 -11.37 -8.62 -12.86
CA LEU A 32 -11.49 -9.71 -11.88
C LEU A 32 -11.73 -9.20 -10.46
N SER A 33 -11.31 -7.98 -10.14
CA SER A 33 -11.50 -7.39 -8.81
C SER A 33 -12.97 -7.04 -8.49
N GLY A 34 -13.84 -6.97 -9.50
CA GLY A 34 -15.21 -6.46 -9.35
C GLY A 34 -15.33 -4.94 -9.41
N ALA A 35 -14.22 -4.20 -9.52
CA ALA A 35 -14.23 -2.75 -9.69
C ALA A 35 -14.82 -2.35 -11.06
N GLU A 36 -15.62 -1.28 -11.06
CA GLU A 36 -16.29 -0.76 -12.26
C GLU A 36 -15.29 -0.10 -13.23
N ASP A 37 -14.28 0.58 -12.69
CA ASP A 37 -13.23 1.25 -13.44
C ASP A 37 -11.88 1.27 -12.69
N SER A 38 -10.91 1.96 -13.30
CA SER A 38 -9.56 2.08 -12.73
C SER A 38 -9.51 2.89 -11.44
N SER A 39 -10.41 3.86 -11.26
CA SER A 39 -10.46 4.64 -10.01
C SER A 39 -10.97 3.76 -8.88
N ALA A 40 -12.12 3.13 -9.08
CA ALA A 40 -12.71 2.20 -8.11
C ALA A 40 -11.74 1.06 -7.74
N PHE A 41 -10.96 0.57 -8.72
CA PHE A 41 -9.94 -0.45 -8.45
C PHE A 41 -8.79 0.07 -7.59
N LEU A 42 -8.35 1.32 -7.81
CA LEU A 42 -7.29 1.93 -7.02
C LEU A 42 -7.79 2.31 -5.62
N ASP A 43 -9.03 2.74 -5.48
CA ASP A 43 -9.67 3.07 -4.20
C ASP A 43 -9.76 1.82 -3.32
N LEU A 44 -10.13 0.67 -3.88
CA LEU A 44 -10.12 -0.62 -3.17
C LEU A 44 -8.72 -1.06 -2.69
N GLN A 45 -7.65 -0.50 -3.25
CA GLN A 45 -6.28 -0.78 -2.83
C GLN A 45 -5.75 0.20 -1.79
N GLN A 46 -6.41 1.35 -1.60
CA GLN A 46 -5.99 2.30 -0.59
C GLN A 46 -6.44 1.81 0.80
N PRO A 47 -5.54 1.75 1.79
CA PRO A 47 -5.96 1.50 3.15
C PRO A 47 -6.79 2.68 3.68
N HIS A 48 -7.90 2.36 4.35
CA HIS A 48 -8.64 3.30 5.18
C HIS A 48 -7.82 3.62 6.42
N LEU A 49 -7.08 4.73 6.40
CA LEU A 49 -6.11 5.08 7.43
C LEU A 49 -6.78 5.28 8.78
N GLU A 50 -8.01 5.78 8.80
CA GLU A 50 -8.87 5.94 9.95
C GLU A 50 -9.23 4.61 10.65
N GLU A 51 -9.18 3.48 9.93
CA GLU A 51 -9.52 2.15 10.47
C GLU A 51 -8.29 1.37 10.96
N LEU A 52 -7.07 1.90 10.77
CA LEU A 52 -5.85 1.22 11.20
C LEU A 52 -5.75 1.15 12.73
N SER A 53 -5.85 -0.08 13.26
CA SER A 53 -5.78 -0.39 14.69
C SER A 53 -4.40 -0.88 15.16
N ILE A 54 -3.50 -1.17 14.24
CA ILE A 54 -2.14 -1.63 14.54
C ILE A 54 -1.15 -0.46 14.48
N PRO A 55 -0.16 -0.39 15.39
CA PRO A 55 0.91 0.59 15.30
C PRO A 55 1.59 0.54 13.93
N SER A 56 1.57 1.65 13.21
CA SER A 56 2.02 1.76 11.83
C SER A 56 3.00 2.91 11.66
N LEU A 57 4.21 2.61 11.19
CA LEU A 57 5.21 3.60 10.81
C LEU A 57 5.18 3.81 9.29
N MET A 58 4.79 5.01 8.86
CA MET A 58 4.84 5.44 7.47
C MET A 58 6.07 6.30 7.23
N ILE A 59 6.83 6.02 6.19
CA ILE A 59 8.07 6.75 5.88
C ILE A 59 8.01 7.25 4.44
N ASN A 60 8.06 8.57 4.25
CA ASN A 60 8.17 9.13 2.92
C ASN A 60 9.20 10.27 2.83
N SER A 61 9.69 10.49 1.62
CA SER A 61 10.65 11.55 1.30
C SER A 61 9.98 12.58 0.41
N ARG A 62 10.30 13.86 0.65
CA ARG A 62 9.74 14.99 -0.12
C ARG A 62 10.08 14.94 -1.61
N ASP A 63 11.17 14.29 -1.99
CA ASP A 63 11.67 14.15 -3.36
C ASP A 63 11.53 12.72 -3.92
N ASP A 64 10.64 11.89 -3.36
CA ASP A 64 10.32 10.56 -3.89
C ASP A 64 9.58 10.68 -5.24
N PRO A 65 10.14 10.17 -6.36
CA PRO A 65 9.50 10.29 -7.67
C PRO A 65 8.42 9.23 -7.95
N ILE A 66 8.28 8.22 -7.08
CA ILE A 66 7.34 7.10 -7.22
C ILE A 66 6.18 7.30 -6.25
N CYS A 67 6.48 7.35 -4.96
CA CYS A 67 5.49 7.70 -3.93
C CYS A 67 5.53 9.20 -3.69
N VAL A 68 5.02 9.95 -4.68
CA VAL A 68 5.14 11.41 -4.71
C VAL A 68 4.53 12.05 -3.46
N TRP A 69 5.14 13.17 -3.05
CA TRP A 69 4.75 13.84 -1.81
C TRP A 69 3.28 14.24 -1.76
N LYS A 70 2.67 14.55 -2.91
CA LYS A 70 1.24 14.84 -3.01
C LYS A 70 0.37 13.75 -2.37
N ASN A 71 0.73 12.46 -2.54
CA ASN A 71 -0.02 11.36 -1.92
C ASN A 71 -0.03 11.48 -0.39
N VAL A 72 1.06 11.94 0.22
CA VAL A 72 1.12 12.15 1.68
C VAL A 72 0.27 13.35 2.09
N GLU A 73 0.24 14.40 1.27
CA GLU A 73 -0.59 15.58 1.53
C GLU A 73 -2.08 15.24 1.47
N ASP A 74 -2.49 14.45 0.48
CA ASP A 74 -3.88 14.02 0.29
C ASP A 74 -4.42 13.28 1.53
N PHE A 75 -3.56 12.53 2.25
CA PHE A 75 -3.93 11.76 3.45
C PHE A 75 -3.41 12.34 4.78
N ARG A 76 -2.84 13.56 4.78
CA ARG A 76 -2.14 14.11 5.96
C ARG A 76 -3.06 14.29 7.16
N LEU A 77 -4.32 14.65 6.93
CA LEU A 77 -5.30 14.83 7.99
C LEU A 77 -5.69 13.49 8.64
N ASP A 78 -5.90 12.46 7.84
CA ASP A 78 -6.27 11.13 8.34
C ASP A 78 -5.12 10.51 9.14
N ILE A 79 -3.89 10.68 8.66
CA ILE A 79 -2.66 10.31 9.40
C ILE A 79 -2.61 11.02 10.75
N ALA A 80 -2.86 12.34 10.79
CA ALA A 80 -2.80 13.11 12.02
C ALA A 80 -3.94 12.79 13.00
N ALA A 81 -5.08 12.29 12.49
CA ALA A 81 -6.24 11.93 13.30
C ALA A 81 -6.11 10.54 13.95
N ASN A 82 -5.31 9.62 13.38
CA ASN A 82 -5.15 8.27 13.92
C ASN A 82 -3.92 8.16 14.85
N PRO A 83 -4.10 7.87 16.15
CA PRO A 83 -3.00 7.75 17.11
C PRO A 83 -2.07 6.56 16.86
N ASN A 84 -2.52 5.55 16.10
CA ASN A 84 -1.71 4.37 15.76
C ASN A 84 -0.74 4.63 14.61
N ILE A 85 -0.80 5.80 13.95
CA ILE A 85 0.01 6.11 12.79
C ILE A 85 1.09 7.13 13.14
N VAL A 86 2.33 6.80 12.81
CA VAL A 86 3.46 7.73 12.86
C VAL A 86 3.94 7.98 11.43
N LEU A 87 3.97 9.25 11.01
CA LEU A 87 4.55 9.67 9.74
C LEU A 87 5.96 10.26 9.94
N ALA A 88 6.95 9.55 9.41
CA ALA A 88 8.33 10.00 9.31
C ALA A 88 8.57 10.71 7.97
N GLU A 89 8.78 12.01 8.03
CA GLU A 89 9.03 12.85 6.85
C GLU A 89 10.52 13.09 6.64
N LEU A 90 11.07 12.57 5.55
CA LEU A 90 12.44 12.84 5.15
C LEU A 90 12.48 14.02 4.18
N ARG A 91 13.37 14.98 4.45
CA ARG A 91 13.55 16.14 3.56
C ARG A 91 14.02 15.73 2.16
N ARG A 92 14.77 14.63 2.06
CA ARG A 92 15.34 14.06 0.83
C ARG A 92 15.50 12.54 0.95
N GLY A 93 15.62 11.87 -0.19
CA GLY A 93 15.95 10.45 -0.30
C GLY A 93 14.91 9.73 -1.15
N GLY A 94 15.12 9.71 -2.48
CA GLY A 94 14.22 9.08 -3.44
C GLY A 94 13.83 7.63 -3.09
N HIS A 95 12.85 7.07 -3.80
CA HIS A 95 12.12 5.87 -3.39
C HIS A 95 12.95 4.74 -2.74
N GLY A 96 13.98 4.24 -3.44
CA GLY A 96 14.81 3.13 -2.97
C GLY A 96 15.87 3.49 -1.93
N CYS A 97 16.24 4.77 -1.82
CA CYS A 97 17.29 5.22 -0.90
C CYS A 97 16.91 5.08 0.57
N LYS A 98 15.61 4.89 0.86
CA LYS A 98 15.06 4.65 2.21
C LYS A 98 15.40 3.28 2.79
N PHE A 99 15.84 2.32 1.97
CA PHE A 99 16.10 0.94 2.43
C PHE A 99 17.59 0.58 2.49
N GLY A 100 18.47 1.59 2.38
CA GLY A 100 19.88 1.37 2.16
C GLY A 100 20.13 0.96 0.71
N PHE A 101 20.91 1.75 -0.01
CA PHE A 101 21.26 1.45 -1.39
C PHE A 101 22.79 1.36 -1.45
N TRP A 102 23.33 0.24 -1.94
CA TRP A 102 24.78 0.04 -2.15
C TRP A 102 25.64 0.15 -0.87
N GLY A 103 25.14 -0.37 0.26
CA GLY A 103 25.90 -0.40 1.51
C GLY A 103 25.95 0.94 2.26
N PHE A 104 25.32 1.99 1.75
CA PHE A 104 25.11 3.22 2.51
C PHE A 104 23.98 3.01 3.51
N SER A 105 24.31 3.12 4.80
CA SER A 105 23.32 3.20 5.86
C SER A 105 22.57 4.52 5.78
N ASN A 106 21.29 4.49 6.11
CA ASN A 106 20.45 5.69 6.25
C ASN A 106 19.81 5.68 7.66
N ILE A 107 19.22 6.77 8.11
CA ILE A 107 18.60 6.80 9.45
C ILE A 107 17.39 5.87 9.59
N VAL A 108 16.79 5.43 8.47
CA VAL A 108 15.52 4.70 8.44
C VAL A 108 15.59 3.37 9.17
N HIS A 109 16.69 2.61 9.07
CA HIS A 109 16.81 1.33 9.80
C HIS A 109 16.75 1.53 11.32
N ALA A 110 17.38 2.59 11.84
CA ALA A 110 17.36 2.91 13.26
C ALA A 110 15.95 3.35 13.68
N MET A 111 15.27 4.18 12.87
CA MET A 111 13.89 4.58 13.13
C MET A 111 12.94 3.39 13.19
N ILE A 112 13.08 2.42 12.29
CA ILE A 112 12.27 1.19 12.30
C ILE A 112 12.53 0.40 13.60
N GLY A 113 13.79 0.22 13.98
CA GLY A 113 14.14 -0.48 15.22
C GLY A 113 13.55 0.17 16.46
N GLU A 114 13.70 1.49 16.59
CA GLU A 114 13.14 2.26 17.71
C GLU A 114 11.61 2.21 17.75
N PHE A 115 10.96 2.30 16.57
CA PHE A 115 9.51 2.20 16.46
C PHE A 115 9.00 0.84 16.92
N VAL A 116 9.60 -0.27 16.46
CA VAL A 116 9.18 -1.63 16.84
C VAL A 116 9.32 -1.85 18.34
N VAL A 117 10.43 -1.43 18.93
CA VAL A 117 10.66 -1.53 20.38
C VAL A 117 9.63 -0.70 21.15
N SER A 118 9.39 0.53 20.73
CA SER A 118 8.41 1.42 21.37
C SER A 118 6.98 0.87 21.29
N ALA A 119 6.56 0.43 20.10
CA ALA A 119 5.23 -0.16 19.87
C ALA A 119 5.03 -1.43 20.71
N TRP A 120 6.07 -2.28 20.81
CA TRP A 120 6.01 -3.48 21.64
C TRP A 120 5.86 -3.16 23.13
N HIS A 121 6.60 -2.15 23.63
CA HIS A 121 6.50 -1.72 25.01
C HIS A 121 5.12 -1.15 25.36
N GLU A 122 4.53 -0.37 24.46
CA GLU A 122 3.18 0.18 24.63
C GLU A 122 2.14 -0.93 24.70
N TRP A 123 2.15 -1.85 23.73
CA TRP A 123 1.24 -3.00 23.70
C TRP A 123 1.37 -3.92 24.93
N SER A 124 2.61 -4.13 25.41
CA SER A 124 2.87 -4.95 26.60
C SER A 124 2.29 -4.34 27.89
N ARG A 125 2.21 -3.00 27.97
CA ARG A 125 1.64 -2.31 29.14
C ARG A 125 0.12 -2.46 29.17
N GLU A 126 -0.54 -2.31 28.02
CA GLU A 126 -1.99 -2.48 27.90
C GLU A 126 -2.43 -3.91 28.22
N SER A 127 -1.61 -4.91 27.87
CA SER A 127 -1.89 -6.32 28.14
C SER A 127 -1.72 -6.74 29.62
N SER A 128 -1.16 -5.85 30.45
CA SER A 128 -0.88 -6.11 31.87
C SER A 128 -1.91 -5.47 32.82
N THR A 129 -2.90 -4.75 32.25
CA THR A 129 -4.03 -4.11 32.96
C THR A 129 -5.32 -4.84 32.67
#